data_AF-A0A7Z0M6I1-F1
#
_entry.id   AF-A0A7Z0M6I1-F1
#
_cell.length_a   1.000
_cell.length_b   1.000
_cell.length_c   1.000
_cell.angle_alpha   90.00
_cell.angle_beta   90.00
_cell.angle_gamma   90.00
#
_symmetry.space_group_name_H-M   'P 1'
#
loop_
_entity.id
_entity.type
_entity.pdbx_description
1 polymer ?
#
loop_
_entity_poly.entity_id
_entity_poly.type
_entity_poly.pdbx_seq_one_letter_code
_entity_poly.pdbx_strand_id
1 'polypeptide(L)'
;MMSVKAKASQPGVRKLRGRRKQATPISPEVYEKKQRYPFALHYDVRYEKLEDLVAFYGARSASEYLENLIVREWDKMQRKMKSKGD
;
A
#
# COMPACT_ATOMS: atom_id res chain seq x y z
N MET A 1 -54.50 20.31 29.97
CA MET A 1 -54.29 20.12 28.52
C MET A 1 -52.82 19.83 28.29
N MET A 2 -52.48 18.58 27.97
CA MET A 2 -51.09 18.12 27.78
C MET A 2 -50.71 18.24 26.31
N SER A 3 -49.58 18.87 25.98
CA SER A 3 -48.97 18.82 24.65
C SER A 3 -47.54 18.31 24.77
N VAL A 4 -47.36 17.02 24.52
CA VAL A 4 -46.05 16.40 24.33
C VAL A 4 -45.66 16.53 22.85
N LYS A 5 -44.60 17.29 22.57
CA LYS A 5 -44.05 17.44 21.22
C LYS A 5 -43.02 16.32 21.02
N ALA A 6 -43.36 15.35 20.18
CA ALA A 6 -42.50 14.22 19.83
C ALA A 6 -41.20 14.71 19.14
N LYS A 7 -40.05 14.26 19.63
CA LYS A 7 -38.73 14.51 19.05
C LYS A 7 -38.38 13.32 18.16
N ALA A 8 -38.43 13.50 16.84
CA ALA A 8 -38.06 12.47 15.88
C ALA A 8 -36.55 12.18 15.99
N SER A 9 -36.21 10.97 16.44
CA SER A 9 -34.83 10.47 16.50
C SER A 9 -34.41 10.02 15.09
N GLN A 10 -33.49 10.77 14.46
CA GLN A 10 -32.90 10.36 13.19
C GLN A 10 -31.99 9.13 13.39
N PRO A 11 -32.08 8.09 12.54
CA PRO A 11 -31.20 6.94 12.63
C PRO A 11 -29.80 7.29 12.12
N GLY A 12 -28.79 6.93 12.92
CA GLY A 12 -27.39 7.23 12.67
C GLY A 12 -26.91 6.75 11.30
N VAL A 13 -26.46 7.70 10.49
CA VAL A 13 -25.82 7.46 9.21
C VAL A 13 -24.54 6.65 9.46
N ARG A 14 -24.55 5.38 9.03
CA ARG A 14 -23.36 4.52 8.98
C ARG A 14 -22.26 5.28 8.22
N LYS A 15 -21.12 5.54 8.89
CA LYS A 15 -19.91 6.07 8.26
C LYS A 15 -19.47 5.09 7.16
N LEU A 16 -19.85 5.37 5.92
CA LEU A 16 -19.30 4.71 4.74
C LEU A 16 -17.80 4.98 4.74
N ARG A 17 -17.02 3.89 4.75
CA ARG A 17 -15.56 3.89 4.59
C ARG A 17 -15.18 4.87 3.48
N GLY A 18 -14.31 5.82 3.82
CA GLY A 18 -13.91 6.89 2.93
C GLY A 18 -13.50 6.35 1.55
N ARG A 19 -14.07 6.96 0.52
CA ARG A 19 -13.63 6.81 -0.88
C ARG A 19 -12.13 7.12 -0.91
N ARG A 20 -11.28 6.09 -0.93
CA ARG A 20 -9.81 6.24 -1.01
C ARG A 20 -9.54 7.07 -2.26
N LYS A 21 -8.97 8.26 -2.08
CA LYS A 21 -8.57 9.15 -3.16
C LYS A 21 -7.64 8.33 -4.06
N GLN A 22 -8.08 8.03 -5.27
CA GLN A 22 -7.18 7.49 -6.29
C GLN A 22 -6.03 8.49 -6.41
N ALA A 23 -4.79 8.00 -6.24
CA ALA A 23 -3.62 8.84 -6.34
C ALA A 23 -3.68 9.58 -7.68
N THR A 24 -3.64 10.90 -7.64
CA THR A 24 -3.59 11.71 -8.87
C THR A 24 -2.41 11.25 -9.70
N PRO A 25 -2.57 11.05 -11.02
CA PRO A 25 -1.46 10.67 -11.88
C PRO A 25 -0.41 11.78 -11.81
N ILE A 26 0.70 11.49 -11.14
CA ILE A 26 1.87 12.36 -11.10
C ILE A 26 2.44 12.39 -12.53
N SER A 27 2.75 13.57 -13.04
CA SER A 27 3.30 13.72 -14.40
C SER A 27 4.60 12.90 -14.57
N PRO A 28 4.85 12.27 -15.73
CA PRO A 28 6.07 11.52 -16.03
C PRO A 28 7.36 12.29 -15.67
N GLU A 29 7.37 13.60 -15.89
CA GLU A 29 8.53 14.48 -15.66
C GLU A 29 8.93 14.57 -14.17
N VAL A 30 8.00 14.35 -13.24
CA VAL A 30 8.25 14.37 -11.79
C VAL A 30 8.86 13.04 -11.31
N TYR A 31 8.59 11.94 -12.02
CA TYR A 31 9.19 10.63 -11.73
C TYR A 31 10.69 10.62 -12.04
N GLU A 32 11.09 11.24 -13.14
CA GLU A 32 12.48 11.28 -13.63
C GLU A 32 13.41 12.07 -12.69
N LYS A 33 12.95 13.22 -12.18
CA LYS A 33 13.69 14.03 -11.19
C LYS A 33 13.89 13.33 -9.84
N LYS A 34 13.03 12.37 -9.49
CA LYS A 34 13.10 11.62 -8.23
C LYS A 34 13.63 10.20 -8.40
N GLN A 35 14.04 9.81 -9.62
CA GLN A 35 14.44 8.44 -9.97
C GLN A 35 13.42 7.40 -9.48
N ARG A 36 12.14 7.78 -9.50
CA ARG A 36 11.04 6.92 -9.06
C ARG A 36 10.47 6.25 -10.30
N TYR A 37 10.49 4.93 -10.32
CA TYR A 37 9.94 4.17 -11.43
C TYR A 37 8.57 3.58 -11.04
N PRO A 38 7.51 3.83 -11.82
CA PRO A 38 6.23 3.20 -11.56
C PRO A 38 6.31 1.70 -11.90
N PHE A 39 6.04 0.84 -10.92
CA PHE A 39 5.84 -0.58 -11.16
C PHE A 39 4.38 -0.85 -11.53
N ALA A 40 4.16 -1.47 -12.69
CA ALA A 40 2.86 -2.03 -13.03
C ALA A 40 2.67 -3.34 -12.25
N LEU A 41 1.73 -3.33 -11.30
CA LEU A 41 1.34 -4.50 -10.50
C LEU A 41 -0.15 -4.73 -10.69
N HIS A 42 -0.57 -6.00 -10.63
CA HIS A 42 -1.99 -6.33 -10.55
C HIS A 42 -2.62 -5.71 -9.31
N TYR A 43 -3.92 -5.41 -9.40
CA TYR A 43 -4.64 -4.69 -8.36
C TYR A 43 -4.58 -5.41 -7.00
N ASP A 44 -4.86 -6.71 -6.99
CA ASP A 44 -4.81 -7.59 -5.82
C ASP A 44 -3.40 -7.65 -5.22
N VAL A 45 -2.39 -7.72 -6.08
CA VAL A 45 -0.98 -7.74 -5.64
C VAL A 45 -0.60 -6.43 -4.97
N ARG A 46 -0.94 -5.29 -5.57
CA ARG A 46 -0.54 -3.97 -5.07
C ARG A 46 -1.28 -3.56 -3.80
N TYR A 47 -2.60 -3.69 -3.79
CA TYR A 47 -3.43 -3.05 -2.76
C TYR A 47 -3.87 -3.98 -1.64
N GLU A 48 -3.72 -5.29 -1.80
CA GLU A 48 -4.01 -6.28 -0.75
C GLU A 48 -2.71 -6.92 -0.30
N LYS A 49 -2.10 -7.76 -1.16
CA LYS A 49 -0.96 -8.60 -0.77
C LYS A 49 0.25 -7.79 -0.32
N LEU A 50 0.63 -6.76 -1.08
CA LEU A 50 1.81 -5.94 -0.77
C LEU A 50 1.60 -5.10 0.50
N GLU A 51 0.41 -4.51 0.67
CA GLU A 51 0.09 -3.74 1.88
C GLU A 51 0.07 -4.62 3.14
N ASP A 52 -0.48 -5.84 3.04
CA ASP A 52 -0.48 -6.80 4.15
C ASP A 52 0.95 -7.25 4.50
N LEU A 53 1.81 -7.47 3.50
CA LEU A 53 3.22 -7.79 3.74
C LEU A 53 3.97 -6.64 4.41
N VAL A 54 3.76 -5.40 3.95
CA VAL A 54 4.35 -4.20 4.54
C VAL A 54 3.95 -4.09 6.01
N ALA A 55 2.67 -4.27 6.32
CA ALA A 55 2.15 -4.23 7.68
C ALA A 55 2.72 -5.37 8.54
N PHE A 56 2.76 -6.59 8.00
CA PHE A 56 3.24 -7.78 8.72
C PHE A 56 4.72 -7.67 9.09
N TYR A 57 5.57 -7.21 8.17
CA TYR A 57 7.00 -7.04 8.40
C TYR A 57 7.36 -5.68 9.03
N GLY A 58 6.39 -4.81 9.28
CA GLY A 58 6.60 -3.49 9.90
C GLY A 58 7.43 -2.54 9.04
N ALA A 59 7.37 -2.65 7.71
CA ALA A 59 8.09 -1.75 6.81
C ALA A 59 7.41 -0.37 6.80
N ARG A 60 8.21 0.70 6.65
CA ARG A 60 7.73 2.09 6.61
C ARG A 60 6.92 2.39 5.35
N SER A 61 7.20 1.68 4.25
CA SER A 61 6.48 1.82 2.98
C SER A 61 6.62 0.59 2.09
N ALA A 62 5.73 0.47 1.11
CA ALA A 62 5.81 -0.55 0.06
C ALA A 62 7.12 -0.51 -0.73
N SER A 63 7.63 0.69 -1.04
CA SER A 63 8.91 0.86 -1.74
C SER A 63 10.08 0.31 -0.92
N GLU A 64 10.17 0.68 0.35
CA GLU A 64 11.22 0.18 1.25
C GLU A 64 11.15 -1.35 1.41
N TYR A 65 9.95 -1.90 1.55
CA TYR A 65 9.77 -3.36 1.63
C TYR A 65 10.31 -4.06 0.38
N LEU A 66 9.95 -3.56 -0.82
CA LEU A 66 10.39 -4.14 -2.09
C LEU A 66 11.90 -3.99 -2.29
N GLU A 67 12.48 -2.84 -1.99
CA GLU A 67 13.93 -2.61 -2.07
C GLU A 67 14.70 -3.60 -1.19
N ASN A 68 14.30 -3.73 0.08
CA ASN A 68 14.90 -4.67 1.02
C ASN A 68 14.73 -6.12 0.57
N LEU A 69 13.56 -6.47 0.01
CA LEU A 69 13.29 -7.81 -0.50
C LEU A 69 14.24 -8.15 -1.67
N ILE A 70 14.40 -7.23 -2.62
CA ILE A 70 15.26 -7.42 -3.79
C ILE A 70 16.73 -7.60 -3.36
N VAL A 71 17.24 -6.75 -2.47
CA VAL A 71 18.62 -6.86 -1.95
C VAL A 71 18.84 -8.22 -1.27
N ARG A 72 17.91 -8.63 -0.39
CA ARG A 72 18.01 -9.92 0.29
C ARG A 72 18.02 -11.10 -0.68
N GLU A 73 17.18 -11.05 -1.70
CA GLU A 73 17.10 -12.14 -2.69
C GLU A 73 18.33 -12.18 -3.58
N TRP A 74 18.88 -11.01 -3.95
CA TRP A 74 20.15 -10.89 -4.63
C TRP A 74 21.30 -11.50 -3.84
N ASP A 75 21.42 -11.19 -2.55
CA ASP A 75 22.48 -11.74 -1.69
C ASP A 75 22.38 -13.26 -1.53
N LYS A 76 21.16 -13.82 -1.51
CA LYS A 76 20.95 -15.27 -1.53
C LYS A 76 21.44 -15.88 -2.84
N MET A 77 21.13 -15.25 -3.98
CA MET A 77 21.60 -15.70 -5.30
C MET A 77 23.12 -15.67 -5.38
N GLN A 78 23.76 -14.58 -4.98
CA GLN A 78 25.22 -14.42 -4.99
C GLN A 78 25.92 -15.49 -4.13
N ARG A 79 25.38 -15.80 -2.95
CA ARG A 79 25.90 -16.87 -2.09
C ARG A 79 25.81 -18.24 -2.76
N LYS A 80 24.68 -18.56 -3.40
CA LYS A 80 24.48 -19.82 -4.13
C LYS A 80 25.39 -19.95 -5.35
N MET A 81 25.72 -18.84 -6.02
CA MET A 81 26.64 -18.84 -7.16
C MET A 81 28.07 -19.13 -6.70
N LYS A 82 28.52 -18.49 -5.61
CA LYS A 82 29.85 -18.72 -5.04
C LYS A 82 30.02 -20.15 -4.54
N SER A 83 29.00 -20.74 -3.89
CA SER A 83 29.06 -22.11 -3.37
C SER A 83 28.95 -23.21 -4.43
N LYS A 84 28.75 -22.87 -5.71
CA LYS A 84 28.72 -23.83 -6.83
C LYS A 84 30.00 -23.80 -7.68
N GLY A 85 30.93 -22.90 -7.37
CA GLY A 85 32.18 -22.71 -8.10
C GLY A 85 33.44 -23.29 -7.42
N ASP A 86 33.28 -23.87 -6.23
CA ASP A 86 34.25 -24.75 -5.54
C ASP A 86 33.77 -26.21 -5.65
#